data_AF-A0A7C4RGA7-F1
#
_entry.id   AF-A0A7C4RGA7-F1
#
_cell.length_a   1.000
_cell.length_b   1.000
_cell.length_c   1.000
_cell.angle_alpha   90.00
_cell.angle_beta   90.00
_cell.angle_gamma   90.00
#
_symmetry.space_group_name_H-M   'P 1'
#
loop_
_entity.id
_entity.type
_entity.pdbx_description
1 polymer ?
#
loop_
_entity_poly.entity_id
_entity_poly.type
_entity_poly.pdbx_seq_one_letter_code
_entity_poly.pdbx_strand_id
1 'polypeptide(L)'
;MSKSSHRLSVKPEETYGIVRKWLHDDYTPVSISQSIALIGKEKIAEVINSLLQVGLILIEGISDKNGKVNEEYCEKLSAFILYHWDGTFTLRKSLINALCNFYNVSFVLLRCSLDMLLYGLFYQCLSQSRFRESKEIEIIKDNELKRLVGSLTKFLNENPEESAHAEKSSVYIFDLLDKLKINKLRPKPACVYKLLSKWGLFEPIEKPEKVIARVYGKLSFNVHQHYSTIDVGRAILEDKEIFEIHPPFLETSARQYLQELQQVLKLWTISELNLLKLFNIPTVSQPYQ
;
A
#
# COMPACT_ATOMS: atom_id res chain seq x y z
N MET A 1 -42.64 13.38 33.67
CA MET A 1 -42.46 12.44 32.54
C MET A 1 -41.05 11.87 32.60
N SER A 2 -40.90 10.62 33.00
CA SER A 2 -39.61 9.92 33.06
C SER A 2 -39.22 9.51 31.63
N LYS A 3 -38.12 10.06 31.10
CA LYS A 3 -37.51 9.58 29.86
C LYS A 3 -36.79 8.28 30.19
N SER A 4 -37.39 7.13 29.91
CA SER A 4 -36.65 5.86 29.91
C SER A 4 -35.60 5.94 28.80
N SER A 5 -34.34 6.17 29.16
CA SER A 5 -33.25 5.98 28.20
C SER A 5 -33.21 4.49 27.89
N HIS A 6 -33.72 4.09 26.72
CA HIS A 6 -33.50 2.75 26.20
C HIS A 6 -31.99 2.63 25.92
N ARG A 7 -31.23 2.15 26.90
CA ARG A 7 -29.86 1.71 26.67
C ARG A 7 -29.95 0.44 25.85
N LEU A 8 -29.55 0.52 24.58
CA LEU A 8 -29.25 -0.67 23.79
C LEU A 8 -28.11 -1.41 24.50
N SER A 9 -28.43 -2.50 25.19
CA SER A 9 -27.45 -3.41 25.78
C SER A 9 -27.49 -4.73 25.02
N VAL A 10 -26.37 -5.10 24.41
CA VAL A 10 -26.18 -6.38 23.74
C VAL A 10 -25.60 -7.37 24.76
N LYS A 11 -26.19 -8.57 24.85
CA LYS A 11 -25.62 -9.62 25.70
C LYS A 11 -24.44 -10.31 25.02
N PRO A 12 -23.43 -10.82 25.75
CA PRO A 12 -22.28 -11.49 25.16
C PRO A 12 -22.66 -12.59 24.16
N GLU A 13 -23.67 -13.40 24.47
CA GLU A 13 -24.18 -14.48 23.62
C GLU A 13 -24.82 -14.01 22.30
N GLU A 14 -25.27 -12.75 22.23
CA GLU A 14 -25.88 -12.16 21.03
C GLU A 14 -24.83 -11.57 20.08
N THR A 15 -23.61 -11.32 20.59
CA THR A 15 -22.53 -10.60 19.88
C THR A 15 -22.22 -11.22 18.52
N TYR A 16 -22.05 -12.54 18.46
CA TYR A 16 -21.73 -13.21 17.20
C TYR A 16 -22.84 -13.06 16.16
N GLY A 17 -24.10 -13.19 16.57
CA GLY A 17 -25.25 -13.02 15.68
C GLY A 17 -25.33 -11.61 15.10
N ILE A 18 -25.05 -10.60 15.92
CA ILE A 18 -25.05 -9.18 15.51
C ILE A 18 -23.89 -8.90 14.55
N VAL A 19 -22.66 -9.30 14.89
CA VAL A 19 -21.49 -9.09 14.02
C VAL A 19 -21.66 -9.82 12.69
N ARG A 20 -22.16 -11.06 12.71
CA ARG A 20 -22.46 -11.82 11.50
C ARG A 20 -23.51 -11.11 10.65
N LYS A 21 -24.53 -10.51 11.27
CA LYS A 21 -25.52 -9.71 10.56
C LYS A 21 -24.88 -8.50 9.88
N TRP A 22 -24.04 -7.73 10.58
CA TRP A 22 -23.30 -6.61 9.97
C TRP A 22 -22.44 -7.05 8.79
N LEU A 23 -21.70 -8.15 8.93
CA LEU A 23 -20.90 -8.69 7.83
C LEU A 23 -21.76 -9.06 6.61
N HIS A 24 -22.93 -9.66 6.84
CA HIS A 24 -23.86 -9.96 5.76
C HIS A 24 -24.44 -8.69 5.14
N ASP A 25 -24.87 -7.71 5.93
CA ASP A 25 -25.48 -6.47 5.44
C ASP A 25 -24.46 -5.63 4.64
N ASP A 26 -23.22 -5.53 5.12
CA ASP A 26 -22.16 -4.71 4.52
C ASP A 26 -21.47 -5.41 3.33
N TYR A 27 -21.21 -6.72 3.43
CA TYR A 27 -20.41 -7.46 2.44
C TYR A 27 -21.24 -8.55 1.73
N THR A 28 -22.40 -8.18 1.17
CA THR A 28 -23.22 -9.14 0.42
C THR A 28 -22.56 -9.55 -0.90
N PRO A 29 -22.55 -10.86 -1.26
CA PRO A 29 -22.17 -11.30 -2.61
C PRO A 29 -23.03 -10.67 -3.72
N VAL A 30 -24.28 -10.32 -3.39
CA VAL A 30 -25.22 -9.67 -4.31
C VAL A 30 -24.73 -8.27 -4.68
N SER A 31 -24.36 -7.43 -3.71
CA SER A 31 -23.82 -6.09 -3.96
C SER A 31 -22.55 -6.13 -4.81
N ILE A 32 -21.62 -7.02 -4.47
CA ILE A 32 -20.39 -7.23 -5.26
C ILE A 32 -20.72 -7.63 -6.71
N SER A 33 -21.62 -8.60 -6.90
CA SER A 33 -22.04 -9.05 -8.23
C SER A 33 -22.68 -7.94 -9.06
N GLN A 34 -23.54 -7.13 -8.43
CA GLN A 34 -24.16 -5.96 -9.05
C GLN A 34 -23.11 -4.92 -9.47
N SER A 35 -22.20 -4.54 -8.57
CA SER A 35 -21.11 -3.60 -8.87
C SER A 35 -20.23 -4.10 -10.00
N ILE A 36 -19.88 -5.40 -10.02
CA ILE A 36 -19.12 -6.00 -11.12
C ILE A 36 -19.89 -5.91 -12.44
N ALA A 37 -21.19 -6.19 -12.44
CA ALA A 37 -22.03 -6.09 -13.64
C ALA A 37 -22.13 -4.64 -14.16
N LEU A 38 -22.29 -3.67 -13.26
CA LEU A 38 -22.38 -2.25 -13.59
C LEU A 38 -21.05 -1.66 -14.06
N ILE A 39 -19.93 -2.09 -13.49
CA ILE A 39 -18.58 -1.65 -13.90
C ILE A 39 -18.14 -2.33 -15.21
N GLY A 40 -18.55 -3.58 -15.42
CA GLY A 40 -18.10 -4.44 -16.52
C GLY A 40 -17.07 -5.48 -16.04
N LYS A 41 -17.32 -6.75 -16.36
CA LYS A 41 -16.52 -7.89 -15.90
C LYS A 41 -15.07 -7.82 -16.41
N GLU A 42 -14.89 -7.37 -17.64
CA GLU A 42 -13.59 -7.26 -18.30
C GLU A 42 -12.69 -6.26 -17.57
N LYS A 43 -13.25 -5.11 -17.18
CA LYS A 43 -12.53 -4.07 -16.44
C LYS A 43 -12.15 -4.52 -15.04
N ILE A 44 -13.04 -5.25 -14.36
CA ILE A 44 -12.73 -5.84 -13.06
C ILE A 44 -11.66 -6.92 -13.19
N ALA A 45 -11.73 -7.77 -14.21
CA ALA A 45 -10.72 -8.79 -14.48
C ALA A 45 -9.34 -8.18 -14.74
N GLU A 46 -9.24 -7.09 -15.50
CA GLU A 46 -7.98 -6.36 -15.74
C GLU A 46 -7.33 -5.91 -14.42
N VAL A 47 -8.12 -5.33 -13.52
CA VAL A 47 -7.65 -4.86 -12.21
C VAL A 47 -7.24 -6.02 -11.31
N ILE A 48 -8.03 -7.10 -11.28
CA ILE A 48 -7.69 -8.32 -10.52
C ILE A 48 -6.39 -8.92 -11.05
N ASN A 49 -6.23 -9.04 -12.37
CA ASN A 49 -5.02 -9.57 -12.97
C ASN A 49 -3.81 -8.71 -12.64
N SER A 50 -3.94 -7.38 -12.68
CA SER A 50 -2.87 -6.45 -12.28
C SER A 50 -2.49 -6.61 -10.81
N LEU A 51 -3.47 -6.84 -9.92
CA LEU A 51 -3.22 -7.10 -8.50
C LEU A 51 -2.54 -8.46 -8.29
N LEU A 52 -2.98 -9.50 -8.99
CA LEU A 52 -2.34 -10.82 -8.94
C LEU A 52 -0.92 -10.75 -9.46
N GLN A 53 -0.68 -10.00 -10.52
CA GLN A 53 0.64 -9.79 -11.11
C GLN A 53 1.63 -9.19 -10.11
N VAL A 54 1.20 -8.22 -9.30
CA VAL A 54 2.00 -7.68 -8.19
C VAL A 54 2.43 -8.79 -7.23
N GLY A 55 1.51 -9.67 -6.82
CA GLY A 55 1.86 -10.81 -5.96
C GLY A 55 2.82 -11.81 -6.63
N LEU A 56 2.61 -12.06 -7.93
CA LEU A 56 3.38 -13.04 -8.70
C LEU A 56 4.82 -12.57 -8.94
N ILE A 57 5.05 -11.28 -9.23
CA ILE A 57 6.40 -10.76 -9.50
C ILE A 57 7.34 -11.05 -8.31
N LEU A 58 6.91 -10.78 -7.09
CA LEU A 58 7.71 -11.03 -5.90
C LEU A 58 7.95 -12.53 -5.71
N ILE A 59 6.90 -13.34 -5.83
CA ILE A 59 6.98 -14.79 -5.67
C ILE A 59 7.96 -15.38 -6.69
N GLU A 60 7.86 -14.99 -7.96
CA GLU A 60 8.78 -15.41 -9.02
C GLU A 60 10.21 -14.93 -8.74
N GLY A 61 10.38 -13.68 -8.28
CA GLY A 61 11.69 -13.13 -7.95
C GLY A 61 12.39 -13.88 -6.81
N ILE A 62 11.64 -14.33 -5.80
CA ILE A 62 12.21 -15.06 -4.66
C ILE A 62 12.18 -16.58 -4.83
N SER A 63 11.71 -17.12 -5.95
CA SER A 63 11.63 -18.56 -6.19
C SER A 63 12.68 -19.02 -7.20
N ASP A 64 13.11 -20.28 -7.09
CA ASP A 64 13.92 -20.94 -8.10
C ASP A 64 13.07 -21.41 -9.29
N LYS A 65 13.74 -21.97 -10.30
CA LYS A 65 13.10 -22.51 -11.52
C LYS A 65 12.07 -23.61 -11.28
N ASN A 66 12.04 -24.21 -10.10
CA ASN A 66 11.10 -25.27 -9.71
C ASN A 66 9.96 -24.71 -8.83
N GLY A 67 9.92 -23.40 -8.59
CA GLY A 67 8.94 -22.75 -7.71
C GLY A 67 9.25 -22.91 -6.21
N LYS A 68 10.47 -23.33 -5.84
CA LYS A 68 10.89 -23.38 -4.43
C LYS A 68 11.46 -22.02 -4.02
N VAL A 69 11.02 -21.50 -2.89
CA VAL A 69 11.56 -20.24 -2.33
C VAL A 69 13.07 -20.35 -2.13
N ASN A 70 13.81 -19.39 -2.66
CA ASN A 70 15.22 -19.17 -2.43
C ASN A 70 15.38 -18.34 -1.14
N GLU A 71 15.91 -18.98 -0.10
CA GLU A 71 16.10 -18.38 1.22
C GLU A 71 17.01 -17.14 1.17
N GLU A 72 18.07 -17.15 0.35
CA GLU A 72 18.98 -16.00 0.22
C GLU A 72 18.26 -14.78 -0.35
N TYR A 73 17.43 -14.97 -1.38
CA TYR A 73 16.65 -13.86 -1.96
C TYR A 73 15.57 -13.37 -1.00
N CYS A 74 14.95 -14.30 -0.26
CA CYS A 74 13.99 -13.96 0.78
C CYS A 74 14.64 -13.12 1.91
N GLU A 75 15.79 -13.55 2.44
CA GLU A 75 16.55 -12.77 3.44
C GLU A 75 16.92 -11.39 2.89
N LYS A 76 17.44 -11.35 1.66
CA LYS A 76 17.86 -10.11 1.02
C LYS A 76 16.72 -9.11 0.82
N LEU A 77 15.50 -9.56 0.53
CA LEU A 77 14.31 -8.71 0.33
C LEU A 77 13.33 -8.66 1.50
N SER A 78 13.67 -9.29 2.63
CA SER A 78 12.76 -9.49 3.76
C SER A 78 12.12 -8.20 4.30
N ALA A 79 12.81 -7.06 4.28
CA ALA A 79 12.21 -5.79 4.69
C ALA A 79 11.08 -5.34 3.75
N PHE A 80 11.27 -5.47 2.43
CA PHE A 80 10.22 -5.21 1.46
C PHE A 80 9.08 -6.23 1.57
N ILE A 81 9.40 -7.53 1.71
CA ILE A 81 8.41 -8.62 1.78
C ILE A 81 7.38 -8.38 2.91
N LEU A 82 7.83 -7.92 4.08
CA LEU A 82 6.93 -7.62 5.21
C LEU A 82 5.87 -6.57 4.84
N TYR A 83 6.31 -5.45 4.27
CA TYR A 83 5.41 -4.38 3.84
C TYR A 83 4.57 -4.79 2.62
N HIS A 84 5.15 -5.59 1.73
CA HIS A 84 4.49 -6.06 0.53
C HIS A 84 3.29 -6.95 0.85
N TRP A 85 3.45 -7.87 1.80
CA TRP A 85 2.37 -8.75 2.26
C TRP A 85 1.19 -7.92 2.76
N ASP A 86 1.37 -7.09 3.78
CA ASP A 86 0.27 -6.30 4.34
C ASP A 86 -0.30 -5.28 3.33
N GLY A 87 0.55 -4.70 2.49
CA GLY A 87 0.13 -3.75 1.48
C GLY A 87 -0.74 -4.38 0.38
N THR A 88 -0.43 -5.58 -0.10
CA THR A 88 -1.25 -6.31 -1.09
C THR A 88 -2.55 -6.88 -0.50
N PHE A 89 -2.54 -7.31 0.76
CA PHE A 89 -3.79 -7.64 1.49
C PHE A 89 -4.67 -6.40 1.63
N THR A 90 -4.08 -5.26 1.94
CA THR A 90 -4.80 -3.98 2.04
C THR A 90 -5.35 -3.52 0.69
N LEU A 91 -4.63 -3.75 -0.43
CA LEU A 91 -5.12 -3.47 -1.79
C LEU A 91 -6.36 -4.31 -2.12
N ARG A 92 -6.35 -5.60 -1.79
CA ARG A 92 -7.51 -6.48 -2.01
C ARG A 92 -8.72 -6.02 -1.21
N LYS A 93 -8.51 -5.70 0.08
CA LYS A 93 -9.58 -5.17 0.94
C LYS A 93 -10.12 -3.84 0.41
N SER A 94 -9.26 -2.96 -0.09
CA SER A 94 -9.66 -1.71 -0.73
C SER A 94 -10.61 -1.97 -1.91
N LEU A 95 -10.27 -2.91 -2.80
CA LEU A 95 -11.11 -3.25 -3.95
C LEU A 95 -12.44 -3.87 -3.53
N ILE A 96 -12.42 -4.81 -2.59
CA ILE A 96 -13.64 -5.44 -2.06
C ILE A 96 -14.59 -4.38 -1.49
N ASN A 97 -14.08 -3.44 -0.69
CA ASN A 97 -14.90 -2.35 -0.14
C ASN A 97 -15.51 -1.48 -1.25
N ALA A 98 -14.79 -1.26 -2.35
CA ALA A 98 -15.29 -0.42 -3.44
C ALA A 98 -16.40 -1.14 -4.22
N LEU A 99 -16.28 -2.47 -4.35
CA LEU A 99 -17.32 -3.32 -4.93
C LEU A 99 -18.56 -3.43 -4.02
N CYS A 100 -18.40 -3.23 -2.72
CA CYS A 100 -19.50 -3.07 -1.76
C CYS A 100 -20.00 -1.61 -1.65
N ASN A 101 -19.56 -0.70 -2.52
CA ASN A 101 -19.93 0.72 -2.55
C ASN A 101 -19.45 1.57 -1.35
N PHE A 102 -18.48 1.09 -0.57
CA PHE A 102 -17.83 1.85 0.50
C PHE A 102 -16.59 2.59 -0.02
N TYR A 103 -16.78 3.61 -0.84
CA TYR A 103 -15.68 4.27 -1.55
C TYR A 103 -14.73 5.03 -0.64
N ASN A 104 -15.20 5.69 0.42
CA ASN A 104 -14.32 6.42 1.33
C ASN A 104 -13.26 5.50 1.96
N VAL A 105 -13.71 4.40 2.58
CA VAL A 105 -12.80 3.42 3.19
C VAL A 105 -11.92 2.75 2.14
N SER A 106 -12.43 2.52 0.93
CA SER A 106 -11.60 2.03 -0.18
C SER A 106 -10.45 2.97 -0.52
N PHE A 107 -10.69 4.28 -0.64
CA PHE A 107 -9.61 5.25 -0.88
C PHE A 107 -8.63 5.33 0.29
N VAL A 108 -9.12 5.21 1.54
CA VAL A 108 -8.27 5.16 2.73
C VAL A 108 -7.34 3.95 2.68
N LEU A 109 -7.88 2.76 2.43
CA LEU A 109 -7.09 1.54 2.32
C LEU A 109 -6.12 1.60 1.14
N LEU A 110 -6.53 2.17 0.01
CA LEU A 110 -5.66 2.35 -1.15
C LEU A 110 -4.47 3.27 -0.83
N ARG A 111 -4.71 4.35 -0.08
CA ARG A 111 -3.64 5.23 0.44
C ARG A 111 -2.69 4.47 1.37
N CYS A 112 -3.25 3.69 2.30
CA CYS A 112 -2.44 2.87 3.22
C CYS A 112 -1.56 1.87 2.45
N SER A 113 -2.09 1.23 1.41
CA SER A 113 -1.29 0.36 0.54
C SER A 113 -0.16 1.13 -0.16
N LEU A 114 -0.41 2.33 -0.67
CA LEU A 114 0.65 3.15 -1.27
C LEU A 114 1.72 3.56 -0.23
N ASP A 115 1.32 3.88 1.00
CA ASP A 115 2.29 4.11 2.09
C ASP A 115 3.13 2.84 2.34
N MET A 116 2.50 1.67 2.40
CA MET A 116 3.22 0.41 2.62
C MET A 116 4.23 0.14 1.49
N LEU A 117 3.87 0.38 0.24
CA LEU A 117 4.80 0.31 -0.89
C LEU A 117 6.00 1.25 -0.68
N LEU A 118 5.73 2.54 -0.46
CA LEU A 118 6.79 3.56 -0.37
C LEU A 118 7.74 3.30 0.81
N TYR A 119 7.20 2.98 1.99
CA TYR A 119 8.05 2.71 3.16
C TYR A 119 8.73 1.35 3.09
N GLY A 120 8.08 0.33 2.52
CA GLY A 120 8.71 -0.97 2.26
C GLY A 120 9.93 -0.84 1.35
N LEU A 121 9.78 -0.13 0.23
CA LEU A 121 10.89 0.16 -0.68
C LEU A 121 12.00 0.99 0.00
N PHE A 122 11.61 1.98 0.80
CA PHE A 122 12.56 2.84 1.51
C PHE A 122 13.41 2.06 2.50
N TYR A 123 12.80 1.29 3.41
CA TYR A 123 13.53 0.49 4.39
C TYR A 123 14.35 -0.62 3.73
N GLN A 124 13.82 -1.24 2.67
CA GLN A 124 14.57 -2.19 1.86
C GLN A 124 15.84 -1.55 1.28
N CYS A 125 15.76 -0.34 0.74
CA CYS A 125 16.93 0.36 0.22
C CYS A 125 17.92 0.72 1.34
N LEU A 126 17.45 1.16 2.52
CA LEU A 126 18.33 1.52 3.64
C LEU A 126 19.18 0.34 4.16
N SER A 127 18.76 -0.90 3.91
CA SER A 127 19.58 -2.08 4.23
C SER A 127 20.91 -2.13 3.46
N GLN A 128 21.08 -1.39 2.35
CA GLN A 128 22.26 -1.44 1.49
C GLN A 128 23.09 -0.15 1.50
N SER A 129 24.42 -0.26 1.60
CA SER A 129 25.39 0.86 1.69
C SER A 129 25.18 1.88 0.59
N ARG A 130 25.12 1.39 -0.65
CA ARG A 130 24.96 2.23 -1.85
C ARG A 130 23.78 3.21 -1.80
N PHE A 131 22.71 2.90 -1.05
CA PHE A 131 21.56 3.80 -0.92
C PHE A 131 21.69 4.73 0.29
N ARG A 132 22.10 4.21 1.45
CA ARG A 132 22.27 5.01 2.68
C ARG A 132 23.44 6.02 2.61
N GLU A 133 24.42 5.77 1.76
CA GLU A 133 25.58 6.64 1.50
C GLU A 133 25.41 7.51 0.24
N SER A 134 24.24 7.44 -0.40
CA SER A 134 23.96 8.14 -1.65
C SER A 134 23.90 9.66 -1.46
N LYS A 135 24.38 10.41 -2.46
CA LYS A 135 24.39 11.90 -2.43
C LYS A 135 22.97 12.47 -2.50
N GLU A 136 22.04 11.69 -3.02
CA GLU A 136 20.62 12.00 -3.18
C GLU A 136 19.96 12.37 -1.84
N ILE A 137 20.40 11.76 -0.73
CA ILE A 137 19.90 12.05 0.62
C ILE A 137 20.12 13.52 0.99
N GLU A 138 21.26 14.10 0.60
CA GLU A 138 21.60 15.49 0.96
C GLU A 138 20.70 16.51 0.28
N ILE A 139 20.15 16.16 -0.88
CA ILE A 139 19.26 16.99 -1.69
C ILE A 139 17.84 17.08 -1.06
N ILE A 140 17.45 16.09 -0.25
CA ILE A 140 16.11 16.01 0.34
C ILE A 140 16.01 16.94 1.56
N LYS A 141 15.08 17.90 1.50
CA LYS A 141 14.80 18.86 2.59
C LYS A 141 13.84 18.27 3.64
N ASP A 142 14.30 17.28 4.39
CA ASP A 142 13.54 16.65 5.48
C ASP A 142 14.44 16.28 6.66
N ASN A 143 14.27 16.99 7.79
CA ASN A 143 15.11 16.81 8.97
C ASN A 143 14.93 15.43 9.62
N GLU A 144 13.73 14.85 9.56
CA GLU A 144 13.49 13.52 10.14
C GLU A 144 14.12 12.42 9.29
N LEU A 145 13.99 12.51 7.97
CA LEU A 145 14.68 11.63 7.03
C LEU A 145 16.19 11.71 7.22
N LYS A 146 16.76 12.93 7.22
CA LYS A 146 18.21 13.13 7.40
C LYS A 146 18.69 12.60 8.75
N ARG A 147 17.92 12.81 9.83
CA ARG A 147 18.25 12.27 11.15
C ARG A 147 18.18 10.75 11.17
N LEU A 148 17.15 10.14 10.57
CA LEU A 148 17.00 8.69 10.50
C LEU A 148 18.19 8.07 9.76
N VAL A 149 18.43 8.53 8.54
CA VAL A 149 19.47 7.95 7.67
C VAL A 149 20.86 8.26 8.21
N GLY A 150 21.09 9.47 8.73
CA GLY A 150 22.38 9.87 9.30
C GLY A 150 22.73 9.07 10.56
N SER A 151 21.79 8.90 11.50
CA SER A 151 22.02 8.09 12.69
C SER A 151 22.28 6.62 12.35
N LEU A 152 21.51 6.06 11.43
CA LEU A 152 21.69 4.69 10.97
C LEU A 152 23.05 4.50 10.28
N THR A 153 23.39 5.37 9.34
CA THR A 153 24.64 5.29 8.57
C THR A 153 25.85 5.43 9.47
N LYS A 154 25.82 6.38 10.42
CA LYS A 154 26.88 6.55 11.40
C LYS A 154 27.09 5.26 12.21
N PHE A 155 26.01 4.68 12.73
CA PHE A 155 26.09 3.44 13.50
C PHE A 155 26.67 2.28 12.68
N LEU A 156 26.21 2.08 11.46
CA LEU A 156 26.68 1.01 10.59
C LEU A 156 28.14 1.17 10.16
N ASN A 157 28.61 2.40 9.99
CA ASN A 157 30.03 2.67 9.71
C ASN A 157 30.94 2.38 10.90
N GLU A 158 30.43 2.56 12.13
CA GLU A 158 31.13 2.25 13.37
C GLU A 158 31.09 0.75 13.72
N ASN A 159 30.16 -0.02 13.13
CA ASN A 159 29.92 -1.44 13.43
C ASN A 159 29.78 -2.26 12.12
N PRO A 160 30.91 -2.60 11.47
CA PRO A 160 30.90 -3.26 10.15
C PRO A 160 30.18 -4.61 10.12
N GLU A 161 30.18 -5.36 11.23
CA GLU A 161 29.45 -6.61 11.36
C GLU A 161 27.94 -6.43 11.27
N GLU A 162 27.40 -5.36 11.87
CA GLU A 162 25.99 -5.01 11.78
C GLU A 162 25.63 -4.57 10.35
N SER A 163 26.55 -3.87 9.68
CA SER A 163 26.40 -3.48 8.27
C SER A 163 26.34 -4.70 7.35
N ALA A 164 27.26 -5.66 7.54
CA ALA A 164 27.26 -6.90 6.77
C ALA A 164 25.98 -7.72 7.02
N HIS A 165 25.49 -7.74 8.26
CA HIS A 165 24.25 -8.44 8.59
C HIS A 165 23.03 -7.79 7.93
N ALA A 166 22.90 -6.46 7.99
CA ALA A 166 21.82 -5.72 7.34
C ALA A 166 21.82 -5.88 5.81
N GLU A 167 23.01 -5.96 5.19
CA GLU A 167 23.11 -6.16 3.74
C GLU A 167 22.70 -7.57 3.30
N LYS A 168 22.97 -8.57 4.14
CA LYS A 168 22.55 -9.96 3.92
C LYS A 168 21.04 -10.14 4.18
N SER A 169 20.54 -9.63 5.30
CA SER A 169 19.16 -9.77 5.75
C SER A 169 18.54 -8.40 5.99
N SER A 170 17.74 -7.94 5.03
CA SER A 170 17.25 -6.55 5.06
C SER A 170 16.28 -6.27 6.20
N VAL A 171 15.52 -7.27 6.68
CA VAL A 171 14.61 -7.14 7.84
C VAL A 171 15.33 -6.68 9.11
N TYR A 172 16.64 -6.99 9.23
CA TYR A 172 17.46 -6.56 10.35
C TYR A 172 17.49 -5.03 10.52
N ILE A 173 17.16 -4.28 9.47
CA ILE A 173 17.00 -2.83 9.55
C ILE A 173 16.00 -2.42 10.64
N PHE A 174 14.94 -3.18 10.90
CA PHE A 174 13.95 -2.84 11.92
C PHE A 174 14.51 -3.00 13.33
N ASP A 175 15.29 -4.06 13.57
CA ASP A 175 16.00 -4.25 14.84
C ASP A 175 16.97 -3.09 15.11
N LEU A 176 17.66 -2.61 14.07
CA LEU A 176 18.54 -1.45 14.16
C LEU A 176 17.78 -0.15 14.45
N LEU A 177 16.63 0.07 13.80
CA LEU A 177 15.80 1.25 14.07
C LEU A 177 15.30 1.27 15.52
N ASP A 178 14.96 0.11 16.08
CA ASP A 178 14.55 -0.04 17.48
C ASP A 178 15.72 0.11 18.45
N LYS A 179 16.86 -0.54 18.18
CA LYS A 179 18.11 -0.44 18.96
C LYS A 179 18.58 1.01 19.08
N LEU A 180 18.53 1.76 17.98
CA LEU A 180 18.90 3.17 17.92
C LEU A 180 17.80 4.12 18.43
N LYS A 181 16.62 3.60 18.77
CA LYS A 181 15.43 4.38 19.18
C LYS A 181 15.02 5.45 18.17
N ILE A 182 15.25 5.18 16.88
CA ILE A 182 14.89 6.06 15.75
C ILE A 182 13.66 5.56 14.99
N ASN A 183 13.06 4.44 15.41
CA ASN A 183 11.79 3.90 14.89
C ASN A 183 10.59 4.87 14.97
N LYS A 184 10.66 5.90 15.82
CA LYS A 184 9.64 6.96 15.95
C LYS A 184 9.78 8.07 14.90
N LEU A 185 10.89 8.11 14.16
CA LEU A 185 11.06 9.06 13.07
C LEU A 185 10.11 8.71 11.93
N ARG A 186 9.42 9.71 11.39
CA ARG A 186 8.40 9.58 10.35
C ARG A 186 8.74 10.54 9.21
N PRO A 187 9.71 10.16 8.34
CA PRO A 187 10.02 10.92 7.12
C PRO A 187 8.74 11.23 6.35
N LYS A 188 8.61 12.46 5.84
CA LYS A 188 7.40 12.81 5.08
C LYS A 188 7.30 11.94 3.82
N PRO A 189 6.11 11.40 3.47
CA PRO A 189 5.92 10.61 2.26
C PRO A 189 6.44 11.32 0.99
N ALA A 190 6.26 12.65 0.95
CA ALA A 190 6.77 13.51 -0.12
C ALA A 190 8.28 13.46 -0.33
N CYS A 191 9.02 13.26 0.74
CA CYS A 191 10.46 13.17 0.74
C CYS A 191 10.91 11.74 0.40
N VAL A 192 10.19 10.74 0.90
CA VAL A 192 10.42 9.33 0.61
C VAL A 192 10.28 9.04 -0.89
N TYR A 193 9.13 9.34 -1.53
CA TYR A 193 8.97 9.01 -2.94
C TYR A 193 9.93 9.77 -3.85
N LYS A 194 10.36 10.98 -3.47
CA LYS A 194 11.38 11.74 -4.21
C LYS A 194 12.73 11.03 -4.15
N LEU A 195 13.12 10.54 -2.98
CA LEU A 195 14.37 9.80 -2.81
C LEU A 195 14.33 8.49 -3.59
N LEU A 196 13.26 7.70 -3.46
CA LEU A 196 13.06 6.46 -4.23
C LEU A 196 13.09 6.69 -5.75
N SER A 197 12.51 7.80 -6.20
CA SER A 197 12.56 8.23 -7.60
C SER A 197 14.00 8.49 -8.07
N LYS A 198 14.82 9.13 -7.23
CA LYS A 198 16.24 9.38 -7.53
C LYS A 198 17.09 8.11 -7.52
N TRP A 199 16.71 7.12 -6.71
CA TRP A 199 17.30 5.78 -6.72
C TRP A 199 16.84 4.90 -7.89
N GLY A 200 16.03 5.43 -8.80
CA GLY A 200 15.63 4.73 -10.03
C GLY A 200 14.52 3.70 -9.85
N LEU A 201 13.85 3.64 -8.69
CA LEU A 201 12.80 2.64 -8.46
C LEU A 201 11.60 2.83 -9.38
N PHE A 202 11.37 4.01 -9.91
CA PHE A 202 10.18 4.29 -10.74
C PHE A 202 10.51 4.46 -12.23
N GLU A 203 11.70 4.06 -12.70
CA GLU A 203 12.02 4.06 -14.12
C GLU A 203 11.13 3.05 -14.90
N PRO A 204 10.67 3.36 -16.12
CA PRO A 204 11.01 4.52 -16.96
C PRO A 204 9.98 5.66 -16.87
N ILE A 205 9.19 5.76 -15.79
CA ILE A 205 8.18 6.83 -15.65
C ILE A 205 8.89 8.19 -15.72
N GLU A 206 8.47 9.06 -16.62
CA GLU A 206 8.99 10.43 -16.67
C GLU A 206 8.52 11.23 -15.45
N LYS A 207 9.46 11.88 -14.73
CA LYS A 207 9.18 12.69 -13.53
C LYS A 207 8.29 11.94 -12.53
N PRO A 208 8.71 10.74 -12.07
CA PRO A 208 7.87 9.87 -11.25
C PRO A 208 7.39 10.54 -9.97
N GLU A 209 8.19 11.45 -9.40
CA GLU A 209 7.83 12.22 -8.22
C GLU A 209 6.56 13.06 -8.42
N LYS A 210 6.30 13.56 -9.63
CA LYS A 210 5.08 14.32 -9.94
C LYS A 210 3.87 13.39 -10.07
N VAL A 211 4.06 12.24 -10.68
CA VAL A 211 3.01 11.22 -10.82
C VAL A 211 2.59 10.72 -9.44
N ILE A 212 3.55 10.36 -8.60
CA ILE A 212 3.30 9.88 -7.24
C ILE A 212 2.70 11.00 -6.38
N ALA A 213 3.21 12.24 -6.46
CA ALA A 213 2.63 13.37 -5.74
C ALA A 213 1.15 13.59 -6.08
N ARG A 214 0.78 13.45 -7.36
CA ARG A 214 -0.62 13.59 -7.82
C ARG A 214 -1.50 12.47 -7.25
N VAL A 215 -1.08 11.21 -7.38
CA VAL A 215 -1.83 10.05 -6.86
C VAL A 215 -1.97 10.18 -5.34
N TYR A 216 -0.85 10.41 -4.64
CA TYR A 216 -0.83 10.59 -3.19
C TYR A 216 -1.71 11.74 -2.72
N GLY A 217 -1.69 12.89 -3.42
CA GLY A 217 -2.52 14.04 -3.10
C GLY A 217 -4.02 13.74 -3.21
N LYS A 218 -4.44 13.05 -4.28
CA LYS A 218 -5.84 12.62 -4.44
C LYS A 218 -6.27 11.63 -3.36
N LEU A 219 -5.43 10.64 -3.07
CA LEU A 219 -5.70 9.66 -2.03
C LEU A 219 -5.76 10.33 -0.64
N SER A 220 -4.83 11.23 -0.35
CA SER A 220 -4.79 11.99 0.91
C SER A 220 -6.01 12.90 1.08
N PHE A 221 -6.51 13.51 0.01
CA PHE A 221 -7.74 14.30 0.06
C PHE A 221 -8.95 13.46 0.52
N ASN A 222 -9.05 12.21 0.07
CA ASN A 222 -10.09 11.28 0.50
C ASN A 222 -9.95 10.84 1.96
N VAL A 223 -8.70 10.61 2.39
CA VAL A 223 -8.39 10.20 3.77
C VAL A 223 -8.78 11.25 4.80
N HIS A 224 -8.70 12.54 4.45
CA HIS A 224 -9.11 13.62 5.35
C HIS A 224 -10.62 13.83 5.44
N GLN A 225 -11.43 12.94 4.84
CA GLN A 225 -12.88 12.89 4.99
C GLN A 225 -13.56 14.24 4.79
N HIS A 226 -13.10 14.99 3.79
CA HIS A 226 -13.83 16.17 3.33
C HIS A 226 -15.27 15.75 3.01
N TYR A 227 -16.26 16.61 3.31
CA TYR A 227 -17.67 16.24 3.20
C TYR A 227 -18.07 15.71 1.81
N SER A 228 -17.34 16.09 0.76
CA SER A 228 -17.55 15.60 -0.61
C SER A 228 -16.92 14.23 -0.92
N THR A 229 -16.19 13.64 0.03
CA THR A 229 -15.41 12.41 -0.15
C THR A 229 -15.88 11.26 0.74
N ILE A 230 -16.70 11.55 1.75
CA ILE A 230 -17.44 10.53 2.51
C ILE A 230 -18.57 9.96 1.66
N ASP A 231 -18.98 8.73 1.93
CA ASP A 231 -19.93 8.01 1.04
C ASP A 231 -21.29 8.71 0.92
N VAL A 232 -21.79 9.28 2.02
CA VAL A 232 -23.01 10.12 2.00
C VAL A 232 -22.85 11.33 1.08
N GLY A 233 -21.70 12.01 1.15
CA GLY A 233 -21.43 13.17 0.30
C GLY A 233 -21.30 12.80 -1.17
N ARG A 234 -20.67 11.65 -1.46
CA ARG A 234 -20.58 11.11 -2.83
C ARG A 234 -21.96 10.76 -3.38
N ALA A 235 -22.80 10.11 -2.57
CA ALA A 235 -24.17 9.77 -2.96
C ALA A 235 -25.01 11.02 -3.26
N ILE A 236 -24.91 12.07 -2.43
CA ILE A 236 -25.58 13.36 -2.70
C ILE A 236 -25.08 13.97 -4.01
N LEU A 237 -23.77 13.95 -4.27
CA LEU A 237 -23.19 14.52 -5.50
C LEU A 237 -23.51 13.71 -6.77
N GLU A 238 -23.90 12.45 -6.62
CA GLU A 238 -24.28 11.56 -7.71
C GLU A 238 -25.80 11.31 -7.76
N ASP A 239 -26.58 12.16 -7.08
CA ASP A 239 -28.05 12.13 -7.03
C ASP A 239 -28.62 10.76 -6.62
N LYS A 240 -28.06 10.15 -5.56
CA LYS A 240 -28.47 8.85 -5.01
C LYS A 240 -29.05 8.95 -3.59
N GLU A 241 -29.93 8.00 -3.27
CA GLU A 241 -30.53 7.83 -1.95
C GLU A 241 -29.50 7.32 -0.92
N ILE A 242 -29.53 7.84 0.30
CA ILE A 242 -28.53 7.62 1.35
C ILE A 242 -29.05 6.83 2.56
N PHE A 243 -30.36 6.60 2.64
CA PHE A 243 -30.99 5.95 3.79
C PHE A 243 -31.31 4.45 3.57
N GLU A 244 -30.85 3.86 2.47
CA GLU A 244 -30.97 2.42 2.24
C GLU A 244 -29.93 1.64 3.06
N ILE A 245 -30.27 0.38 3.39
CA ILE A 245 -29.37 -0.52 4.14
C ILE A 245 -28.08 -0.77 3.35
N HIS A 246 -28.19 -0.94 2.03
CA HIS A 246 -27.03 -1.09 1.16
C HIS A 246 -26.68 0.26 0.54
N PRO A 247 -25.41 0.70 0.62
CA PRO A 247 -25.01 1.92 -0.04
C PRO A 247 -25.24 1.82 -1.56
N PRO A 248 -25.75 2.87 -2.19
CA PRO A 248 -26.02 2.87 -3.62
C PRO A 248 -24.74 2.72 -4.43
N PHE A 249 -24.84 2.11 -5.60
CA PHE A 249 -23.74 2.14 -6.57
C PHE A 249 -23.54 3.56 -7.08
N LEU A 250 -22.29 4.04 -6.99
CA LEU A 250 -21.90 5.40 -7.39
C LEU A 250 -20.91 5.31 -8.56
N GLU A 251 -21.41 5.49 -9.78
CA GLU A 251 -20.64 5.27 -11.02
C GLU A 251 -19.38 6.15 -11.10
N THR A 252 -19.50 7.43 -10.74
CA THR A 252 -18.38 8.36 -10.81
C THR A 252 -17.34 8.01 -9.76
N SER A 253 -17.76 7.70 -8.54
CA SER A 253 -16.87 7.25 -7.47
C SER A 253 -16.18 5.93 -7.79
N ALA A 254 -16.90 4.94 -8.33
CA ALA A 254 -16.34 3.67 -8.77
C ALA A 254 -15.28 3.86 -9.87
N ARG A 255 -15.58 4.67 -10.89
CA ARG A 255 -14.65 4.98 -11.97
C ARG A 255 -13.39 5.68 -11.46
N GLN A 256 -13.56 6.69 -10.59
CA GLN A 256 -12.43 7.39 -9.97
C GLN A 256 -11.56 6.43 -9.14
N TYR A 257 -12.19 5.58 -8.34
CA TYR A 257 -11.49 4.60 -7.51
C TYR A 257 -10.65 3.64 -8.38
N LEU A 258 -11.25 3.05 -9.41
CA LEU A 258 -10.54 2.12 -10.30
C LEU A 258 -9.37 2.79 -11.03
N GLN A 259 -9.53 4.06 -11.44
CA GLN A 259 -8.44 4.82 -12.05
C GLN A 259 -7.26 4.99 -11.08
N GLU A 260 -7.52 5.40 -9.84
CA GLU A 260 -6.44 5.57 -8.85
C GLU A 260 -5.84 4.21 -8.45
N LEU A 261 -6.64 3.15 -8.34
CA LEU A 261 -6.17 1.79 -8.08
C LEU A 261 -5.21 1.33 -9.19
N GLN A 262 -5.57 1.51 -10.46
CA GLN A 262 -4.69 1.20 -11.59
C GLN A 262 -3.38 2.00 -11.54
N GLN A 263 -3.41 3.27 -11.16
CA GLN A 263 -2.18 4.06 -10.99
C GLN A 263 -1.29 3.50 -9.87
N VAL A 264 -1.87 3.11 -8.73
CA VAL A 264 -1.12 2.49 -7.62
C VAL A 264 -0.54 1.15 -8.03
N LEU A 265 -1.32 0.28 -8.70
CA LEU A 265 -0.83 -1.01 -9.20
C LEU A 265 0.31 -0.83 -10.20
N LYS A 266 0.21 0.13 -11.12
CA LYS A 266 1.29 0.46 -12.07
C LYS A 266 2.57 0.89 -11.34
N LEU A 267 2.45 1.78 -10.35
CA LEU A 267 3.60 2.20 -9.53
C LEU A 267 4.23 1.01 -8.80
N TRP A 268 3.40 0.13 -8.26
CA TRP A 268 3.82 -1.07 -7.56
C TRP A 268 4.63 -1.99 -8.47
N THR A 269 4.03 -2.45 -9.57
CA THR A 269 4.66 -3.33 -10.56
C THR A 269 6.00 -2.80 -11.03
N ILE A 270 6.06 -1.52 -11.42
CA ILE A 270 7.30 -0.89 -11.90
C ILE A 270 8.36 -0.89 -10.80
N SER A 271 7.99 -0.46 -9.60
CA SER A 271 8.95 -0.37 -8.49
C SER A 271 9.48 -1.70 -8.02
N GLU A 272 8.65 -2.73 -8.08
CA GLU A 272 9.02 -4.08 -7.71
C GLU A 272 9.99 -4.70 -8.72
N LEU A 273 9.70 -4.58 -10.02
CA LEU A 273 10.62 -5.04 -11.07
C LEU A 273 11.99 -4.33 -10.97
N ASN A 274 11.98 -3.02 -10.73
CA ASN A 274 13.22 -2.27 -10.55
C ASN A 274 13.94 -2.64 -9.26
N LEU A 275 13.21 -2.93 -8.18
CA LEU A 275 13.81 -3.43 -6.94
C LEU A 275 14.53 -4.75 -7.18
N LEU A 276 13.86 -5.73 -7.79
CA LEU A 276 14.47 -7.02 -8.12
C LEU A 276 15.74 -6.83 -8.96
N LYS A 277 15.67 -6.01 -10.02
CA LYS A 277 16.81 -5.67 -10.87
C LYS A 277 17.96 -5.05 -10.08
N LEU A 278 17.69 -4.03 -9.26
CA LEU A 278 18.71 -3.34 -8.49
C LEU A 278 19.39 -4.28 -7.49
N PHE A 279 18.65 -5.22 -6.91
CA PHE A 279 19.18 -6.19 -5.96
C PHE A 279 19.80 -7.44 -6.63
N ASN A 280 19.94 -7.43 -7.96
CA ASN A 280 20.47 -8.52 -8.79
C ASN A 280 19.71 -9.84 -8.60
N ILE A 281 18.39 -9.75 -8.43
CA ILE A 281 17.51 -10.90 -8.30
C ILE A 281 16.91 -11.21 -9.69
N PRO A 282 17.04 -12.45 -10.18
CA PRO A 282 16.50 -12.83 -11.49
C PRO A 282 14.99 -12.59 -11.56
N THR A 283 14.52 -12.08 -12.69
CA THR A 283 13.09 -12.02 -13.00
C THR A 283 12.81 -13.07 -14.06
N VAL A 284 11.88 -13.99 -13.79
CA VAL A 284 11.50 -15.08 -14.72
C VAL A 284 10.66 -14.53 -15.88
N SER A 285 10.07 -13.35 -15.70
CA SER A 285 9.11 -12.75 -16.61
C SER A 285 9.56 -11.33 -17.00
N GLN A 286 10.00 -11.14 -18.25
CA GLN A 286 9.82 -9.83 -18.89
C GLN A 286 8.34 -9.72 -19.26
N PRO A 287 7.52 -8.86 -18.61
CA PRO A 287 6.14 -8.72 -19.02
C PRO A 287 6.12 -7.96 -20.35
N TYR A 288 5.63 -8.63 -21.39
CA TYR A 288 5.10 -8.09 -22.65
C TYR A 288 5.78 -6.80 -23.18
N GLN A 289 6.67 -6.96 -24.16
CA GLN A 289 6.88 -5.95 -25.21
C GLN A 289 5.66 -5.87 -26.13
#